data_AF-A0A7D9LYJ5-F1
#
_entry.id   AF-A0A7D9LYJ5-F1
#
_cell.length_a   1.000
_cell.length_b   1.000
_cell.length_c   1.000
_cell.angle_alpha   90.00
_cell.angle_beta   90.00
_cell.angle_gamma   90.00
#
_symmetry.space_group_name_H-M   'P 1'
#
loop_
_entity.id
_entity.type
_entity.pdbx_description
1 polymer ?
#
loop_
_entity_poly.entity_id
_entity_poly.type
_entity_poly.pdbx_seq_one_letter_code
_entity_poly.pdbx_strand_id
1 'polypeptide(L)'
;HRVEEIREHSDPTHWRFVQGELNPADLPSRGCNAEELSKNQTWWSGPEFLKHSEESWPEQPLTNGIDNEEVDLSEMRKKPPAVVRSLVNLSHRGEILGRINEIIDCKRYSTKLQLLRVTATVQRCARIWRHDDRVPKTQN
;
A
#
# COMPACT_ATOMS: atom_id res chain seq x y z
N HIS A 1 2.74 7.12 -19.91
CA HIS A 1 1.93 6.09 -19.25
C HIS A 1 2.83 4.92 -18.89
N ARG A 2 2.99 4.56 -17.60
CA ARG A 2 3.91 3.47 -17.22
C ARG A 2 3.42 2.07 -17.61
N VAL A 3 2.11 1.84 -17.58
CA VAL A 3 1.53 0.54 -17.95
C VAL A 3 1.71 0.25 -19.45
N GLU A 4 1.55 1.28 -20.28
CA GLU A 4 1.73 1.17 -21.73
C GLU A 4 3.19 0.87 -22.07
N GLU A 5 4.13 1.60 -21.48
CA GLU A 5 5.58 1.36 -21.61
C GLU A 5 5.98 -0.07 -21.21
N ILE A 6 5.45 -0.60 -20.10
CA ILE A 6 5.73 -1.97 -19.66
C ILE A 6 5.16 -2.99 -20.66
N ARG A 7 3.96 -2.76 -21.22
CA ARG A 7 3.35 -3.64 -22.23
C ARG A 7 4.05 -3.58 -23.58
N GLU A 8 4.70 -2.47 -23.90
CA GLU A 8 5.52 -2.33 -25.11
C GLU A 8 6.85 -3.12 -24.99
N HIS A 9 7.39 -3.23 -23.78
CA HIS A 9 8.72 -3.82 -23.53
C HIS A 9 8.67 -5.21 -22.90
N SER A 10 7.49 -5.75 -22.60
CA SER A 10 7.33 -7.08 -22.03
C SER A 10 6.07 -7.78 -22.54
N ASP A 11 6.19 -9.07 -22.83
CA ASP A 11 5.05 -9.91 -23.17
C ASP A 11 4.25 -10.23 -21.89
N PRO A 12 2.93 -9.95 -21.85
CA PRO A 12 2.07 -10.30 -20.74
C PRO A 12 2.10 -11.78 -20.36
N THR A 13 2.44 -12.68 -21.28
CA THR A 13 2.56 -14.12 -21.01
C THR A 13 3.72 -14.46 -20.06
N HIS A 14 4.72 -13.57 -19.93
CA HIS A 14 5.80 -13.70 -18.97
C HIS A 14 5.45 -13.14 -17.58
N TRP A 15 4.30 -12.48 -17.43
CA TRP A 15 3.94 -11.87 -16.15
C TRP A 15 3.42 -12.93 -15.19
N ARG A 16 4.00 -12.94 -13.99
CA ARG A 16 3.65 -13.88 -12.93
C ARG A 16 3.20 -13.14 -11.68
N PHE A 17 2.22 -13.72 -11.01
CA PHE A 17 1.83 -13.31 -9.67
C PHE A 17 2.92 -13.70 -8.67
N VAL A 18 3.28 -12.75 -7.81
CA VAL A 18 4.17 -12.96 -6.67
C VAL A 18 3.39 -12.59 -5.41
N GLN A 19 3.39 -13.50 -4.43
CA GLN A 19 2.76 -13.25 -3.13
C GLN A 19 3.35 -12.01 -2.47
N GLY A 20 2.52 -11.23 -1.77
CA GLY A 20 2.94 -9.96 -1.17
C GLY A 20 4.18 -10.07 -0.27
N GLU A 21 4.32 -11.15 0.48
CA GLU A 21 5.47 -11.41 1.37
C GLU A 21 6.79 -11.60 0.60
N LEU A 22 6.72 -12.07 -0.63
CA LEU A 22 7.86 -12.27 -1.52
C LEU A 22 8.09 -11.07 -2.45
N ASN A 23 7.15 -10.12 -2.52
CA ASN A 23 7.25 -8.93 -3.35
C ASN A 23 8.00 -7.82 -2.61
N PRO A 24 9.23 -7.45 -3.03
CA PRO A 24 9.99 -6.42 -2.35
C PRO A 24 9.28 -5.06 -2.32
N ALA A 25 8.43 -4.75 -3.31
CA ALA A 25 7.65 -3.51 -3.36
C ALA A 25 6.55 -3.43 -2.29
N ASP A 26 6.17 -4.55 -1.66
CA ASP A 26 5.22 -4.56 -0.56
C ASP A 26 5.82 -3.93 0.72
N LEU A 27 7.15 -3.97 0.88
CA LEU A 27 7.85 -3.40 2.05
C LEU A 27 7.64 -1.87 2.18
N PRO A 28 8.05 -1.04 1.22
CA PRO A 28 7.86 0.41 1.33
C PRO A 28 6.37 0.79 1.26
N SER A 29 5.55 0.07 0.50
CA SER A 29 4.11 0.38 0.38
C SER A 29 3.31 0.09 1.66
N ARG A 30 3.79 -0.80 2.53
CA ARG A 30 3.23 -1.01 3.89
C ARG A 30 3.71 0.00 4.94
N GLY A 31 4.71 0.82 4.63
CA GLY A 31 5.26 1.82 5.53
C GLY A 31 6.53 1.39 6.27
N CYS A 32 7.36 0.54 5.66
CA CYS A 32 8.73 0.31 6.11
C CYS A 32 9.51 1.63 6.15
N ASN A 33 10.26 1.87 7.23
CA ASN A 33 11.06 3.09 7.35
C ASN A 33 12.38 2.98 6.54
N ALA A 34 13.04 4.10 6.31
CA ALA A 34 14.24 4.14 5.46
C ALA A 34 15.41 3.30 6.02
N GLU A 35 15.55 3.22 7.35
CA GLU A 35 16.61 2.45 7.99
C GLU A 35 16.37 0.94 7.82
N GLU A 36 15.15 0.47 8.06
CA GLU A 36 14.73 -0.91 7.82
C GLU A 36 14.91 -1.29 6.35
N LEU A 37 14.49 -0.43 5.43
CA LEU A 37 14.64 -0.66 4.00
C LEU A 37 16.11 -0.74 3.58
N SER A 38 16.97 0.11 4.16
CA SER A 38 18.41 0.10 3.88
C SER A 38 19.09 -1.23 4.28
N LYS A 39 18.59 -1.87 5.34
CA LYS A 39 19.10 -3.15 5.86
C LYS A 39 18.41 -4.38 5.22
N ASN A 40 17.39 -4.18 4.39
CA ASN A 40 16.59 -5.26 3.83
C ASN A 40 17.24 -5.86 2.58
N GLN A 41 17.75 -7.09 2.69
CA GLN A 41 18.38 -7.76 1.54
C GLN A 41 17.38 -8.11 0.43
N THR A 42 16.14 -8.46 0.75
CA THR A 42 15.11 -8.78 -0.27
C THR A 42 14.80 -7.58 -1.17
N TRP A 43 14.88 -6.36 -0.65
CA TRP A 43 14.73 -5.12 -1.44
C TRP A 43 15.89 -4.92 -2.43
N TRP A 44 17.12 -5.12 -1.99
CA TRP A 44 18.32 -4.84 -2.80
C TRP A 44 18.75 -5.98 -3.70
N SER A 45 18.62 -7.21 -3.23
CA SER A 45 19.04 -8.43 -3.92
C SER A 45 17.88 -9.17 -4.61
N GLY A 46 16.64 -8.71 -4.39
CA GLY A 46 15.45 -9.40 -4.85
C GLY A 46 15.11 -10.65 -4.00
N PRO A 47 13.96 -11.28 -4.28
CA PRO A 47 13.59 -12.52 -3.63
C PRO A 47 14.44 -13.70 -4.10
N GLU A 48 14.76 -14.62 -3.19
CA GLU A 48 15.67 -15.74 -3.45
C GLU A 48 15.25 -16.63 -4.62
N PHE A 49 13.95 -16.86 -4.82
CA PHE A 49 13.47 -17.74 -5.88
C PHE A 49 13.88 -17.28 -7.29
N LEU A 50 14.08 -15.96 -7.51
CA LEU A 50 14.52 -15.44 -8.81
C LEU A 50 15.98 -15.80 -9.13
N LYS A 51 16.78 -16.19 -8.14
CA LYS A 51 18.17 -16.64 -8.33
C LYS A 51 18.24 -18.10 -8.75
N HIS A 52 17.14 -18.84 -8.62
CA HIS A 52 17.03 -20.25 -8.95
C HIS A 52 16.24 -20.42 -10.25
N SER A 53 16.25 -21.65 -10.78
CA SER A 53 15.58 -21.98 -12.03
C SER A 53 14.05 -21.83 -11.91
N GLU A 54 13.36 -21.61 -13.03
CA GLU A 54 11.92 -21.31 -13.03
C GLU A 54 11.07 -22.44 -12.40
N GLU A 55 11.57 -23.68 -12.39
CA GLU A 55 10.91 -24.82 -11.74
C GLU A 55 10.81 -24.66 -10.22
N SER A 56 11.65 -23.81 -9.62
CA SER A 56 11.63 -23.50 -8.18
C SER A 56 10.81 -22.26 -7.84
N TRP A 57 10.22 -21.59 -8.83
CA TRP A 57 9.45 -20.38 -8.60
C TRP A 57 8.09 -20.70 -7.96
N PRO A 58 7.48 -19.74 -7.24
CA PRO A 58 6.18 -19.93 -6.63
C PRO A 58 5.12 -20.35 -7.65
N GLU A 59 4.30 -21.34 -7.27
CA GLU A 59 3.16 -21.77 -8.08
C GLU A 59 2.22 -20.60 -8.33
N GLN A 60 1.78 -20.50 -9.58
CA GLN A 60 0.78 -19.50 -9.96
C GLN A 60 -0.57 -19.94 -9.41
N PRO A 61 -1.37 -19.04 -8.82
CA PRO A 61 -2.73 -19.36 -8.42
C PRO A 61 -3.47 -19.98 -9.61
N LEU A 62 -4.17 -21.09 -9.38
CA LEU A 62 -5.01 -21.72 -10.40
C LEU A 62 -6.09 -20.73 -10.83
N THR A 63 -5.86 -20.01 -11.93
CA THR A 63 -6.89 -19.20 -12.57
C THR A 63 -7.78 -20.18 -13.35
N ASN A 64 -8.75 -20.79 -12.66
CA ASN A 64 -9.79 -21.59 -13.31
C ASN A 64 -10.73 -20.66 -14.10
N GLY A 65 -10.22 -20.00 -15.15
CA GLY A 65 -10.99 -19.07 -15.99
C GLY A 65 -11.66 -17.94 -15.23
N ILE A 66 -11.23 -17.66 -14.00
CA ILE A 66 -11.83 -16.62 -13.17
C ILE A 66 -11.18 -15.29 -13.56
N ASP A 67 -12.00 -14.39 -14.07
CA ASP A 67 -11.65 -13.03 -14.45
C ASP A 67 -10.78 -12.39 -13.36
N ASN A 68 -9.70 -11.71 -13.76
CA ASN A 68 -8.72 -11.09 -12.86
C ASN A 68 -9.33 -10.22 -11.74
N GLU A 69 -10.57 -9.73 -11.91
CA GLU A 69 -11.33 -9.02 -10.89
C GLU A 69 -11.69 -9.86 -9.66
N GLU A 70 -12.03 -11.15 -9.80
CA GLU A 70 -12.42 -11.97 -8.65
C GLU A 70 -11.22 -12.34 -7.77
N VAL A 71 -10.04 -12.52 -8.38
CA VAL A 71 -8.79 -12.74 -7.65
C VAL A 71 -8.45 -11.52 -6.79
N ASP A 72 -8.58 -10.31 -7.34
CA ASP A 72 -8.38 -9.05 -6.61
C ASP A 72 -9.39 -8.91 -5.44
N LEU A 73 -10.67 -9.21 -5.68
CA LEU A 73 -11.71 -9.19 -4.65
C LEU A 73 -11.47 -10.22 -3.53
N SER A 74 -10.90 -11.39 -3.86
CA SER A 74 -10.59 -12.44 -2.88
C SER A 74 -9.43 -12.06 -1.96
N GLU A 75 -8.39 -11.41 -2.49
CA GLU A 75 -7.27 -10.88 -1.69
C GLU A 75 -7.73 -9.74 -0.77
N MET A 76 -8.65 -8.88 -1.25
CA MET A 76 -9.29 -7.87 -0.39
C MET A 76 -10.07 -8.47 0.78
N ARG A 77 -10.61 -9.69 0.64
CA ARG A 77 -11.35 -10.39 1.71
C ARG A 77 -10.46 -11.04 2.75
N LYS A 78 -9.25 -11.49 2.39
CA LYS A 78 -8.31 -12.16 3.32
C LYS A 78 -7.71 -11.22 4.38
N LYS A 79 -7.67 -9.91 4.11
CA LYS A 79 -7.19 -8.88 5.05
C LYS A 79 -8.38 -8.03 5.51
N PRO A 80 -9.11 -8.40 6.58
CA PRO A 80 -10.17 -7.54 7.08
C PRO A 80 -9.57 -6.17 7.41
N PRO A 81 -10.19 -5.05 6.98
CA PRO A 81 -9.70 -3.74 7.35
C PRO A 81 -9.69 -3.66 8.88
N ALA A 82 -8.50 -3.45 9.44
CA ALA A 82 -8.31 -3.25 10.87
C ALA A 82 -9.40 -2.29 11.37
N VAL A 83 -10.23 -2.76 12.30
CA VAL A 83 -11.38 -2.03 12.81
C VAL A 83 -10.89 -0.70 13.36
N VAL A 84 -11.12 0.38 12.60
CA VAL A 84 -10.80 1.73 13.05
C VAL A 84 -11.85 2.10 14.10
N ARG A 85 -11.50 1.90 15.36
CA ARG A 85 -12.30 2.33 16.50
C ARG A 85 -12.29 3.86 16.53
N SER A 86 -13.31 4.47 15.92
CA SER A 86 -13.49 5.92 15.88
C SER A 86 -13.94 6.41 17.25
N LEU A 87 -12.98 6.90 18.05
CA LEU A 87 -13.24 7.60 19.32
C LEU A 87 -13.43 9.10 19.06
N VAL A 88 -14.46 9.48 18.29
CA VAL A 88 -14.75 10.91 18.05
C VAL A 88 -15.99 11.32 18.84
N ASN A 89 -15.77 12.17 19.84
CA ASN A 89 -16.81 12.77 20.68
C ASN A 89 -17.78 13.58 19.80
N LEU A 90 -19.09 13.31 19.92
CA LEU A 90 -20.14 13.75 19.01
C LEU A 90 -20.39 15.27 19.02
N SER A 91 -19.91 15.99 20.03
CA SER A 91 -20.12 17.44 20.19
C SER A 91 -19.29 18.31 19.24
N HIS A 92 -18.15 17.82 18.73
CA HIS A 92 -17.25 18.62 17.88
C HIS A 92 -17.38 18.33 16.37
N ARG A 93 -18.36 17.51 15.95
CA ARG A 93 -18.49 17.10 14.54
C ARG A 93 -18.65 18.27 13.56
N GLY A 94 -19.42 19.30 13.91
CA GLY A 94 -19.69 20.42 13.00
C GLY A 94 -18.43 21.22 12.64
N GLU A 95 -17.65 21.60 13.65
CA GLU A 95 -16.41 22.37 13.44
C GLU A 95 -15.28 21.53 12.84
N ILE A 96 -15.18 20.25 13.21
CA ILE A 96 -14.18 19.34 12.66
C ILE A 96 -14.48 19.02 11.19
N LEU A 97 -15.74 18.74 10.82
CA LEU A 97 -16.10 18.49 9.43
C LEU A 97 -15.88 19.73 8.55
N GLY A 98 -16.10 20.94 9.09
CA GLY A 98 -15.76 22.20 8.41
C GLY A 98 -14.26 22.29 8.07
N ARG A 99 -13.39 22.10 9.07
CA ARG A 99 -11.93 22.12 8.85
C ARG A 99 -11.42 20.96 8.00
N ILE A 100 -12.02 19.77 8.12
CA ILE A 100 -11.64 18.62 7.28
C ILE A 100 -11.99 18.89 5.83
N ASN A 101 -13.12 19.54 5.52
CA ASN A 101 -13.52 19.84 4.15
C ASN A 101 -12.59 20.90 3.49
N GLU A 102 -11.96 21.76 4.29
CA GLU A 102 -10.91 22.68 3.82
C GLU A 102 -9.58 21.96 3.51
N ILE A 103 -9.27 20.87 4.23
CA ILE A 103 -8.04 20.08 4.05
C ILE A 103 -8.21 19.01 2.97
N ILE A 104 -9.39 18.42 2.86
CA ILE A 104 -9.75 17.34 1.93
C ILE A 104 -11.13 17.64 1.37
N ASP A 105 -11.16 18.15 0.13
CA ASP A 105 -12.42 18.36 -0.60
C ASP A 105 -13.03 17.01 -1.00
N CYS A 106 -14.12 16.64 -0.34
CA CYS A 106 -14.80 15.37 -0.60
C CYS A 106 -15.37 15.28 -2.02
N LYS A 107 -15.62 16.41 -2.69
CA LYS A 107 -16.17 16.44 -4.06
C LYS A 107 -15.14 16.07 -5.13
N ARG A 108 -13.84 16.08 -4.80
CA ARG A 108 -12.77 15.66 -5.72
C ARG A 108 -12.67 14.14 -5.91
N TYR A 109 -13.43 13.36 -5.14
CA TYR A 109 -13.33 11.90 -5.15
C TYR A 109 -14.63 11.26 -5.61
N SER A 110 -14.53 10.44 -6.66
CA SER A 110 -15.69 9.77 -7.28
C SER A 110 -16.22 8.59 -6.45
N THR A 111 -15.41 8.07 -5.51
CA THR A 111 -15.81 6.94 -4.66
C THR A 111 -15.46 7.18 -3.19
N LYS A 112 -16.31 6.64 -2.30
CA LYS A 112 -16.09 6.67 -0.85
C LYS A 112 -14.78 5.99 -0.44
N LEU A 113 -14.35 4.96 -1.18
CA LEU A 113 -13.10 4.24 -0.91
C LEU A 113 -11.88 5.11 -1.21
N GLN A 114 -11.89 5.86 -2.31
CA GLN A 114 -10.82 6.81 -2.63
C GLN A 114 -10.71 7.90 -1.56
N LEU A 115 -11.84 8.48 -1.16
CA LEU A 115 -11.88 9.48 -0.09
C LEU A 115 -11.30 8.92 1.24
N LEU A 116 -11.69 7.71 1.62
CA LEU A 116 -11.21 7.06 2.84
C LEU A 116 -9.70 6.77 2.79
N ARG A 117 -9.20 6.21 1.67
CA ARG A 117 -7.78 5.90 1.49
C ARG A 117 -6.91 7.16 1.56
N VAL A 118 -7.33 8.23 0.89
CA VAL A 118 -6.59 9.50 0.91
C VAL A 118 -6.61 10.11 2.31
N THR A 119 -7.77 10.15 2.96
CA THR A 119 -7.89 10.66 4.34
C THR A 119 -7.00 9.87 5.31
N ALA A 120 -6.99 8.55 5.22
CA ALA A 120 -6.14 7.70 6.07
C ALA A 120 -4.64 7.95 5.82
N THR A 121 -4.25 8.16 4.56
CA THR A 121 -2.86 8.45 4.17
C THR A 121 -2.41 9.82 4.70
N VAL A 122 -3.23 10.86 4.53
CA VAL A 122 -2.97 12.20 5.07
C VAL A 122 -2.82 12.15 6.60
N GLN A 123 -3.73 11.45 7.28
CA GLN A 123 -3.65 11.26 8.73
C GLN A 123 -2.39 10.48 9.16
N ARG A 124 -1.97 9.48 8.38
CA ARG A 124 -0.74 8.71 8.64
C ARG A 124 0.49 9.61 8.50
N CYS A 125 0.62 10.37 7.41
CA CYS A 125 1.71 11.33 7.23
C CYS A 125 1.77 12.37 8.35
N ALA A 126 0.62 12.93 8.74
CA ALA A 126 0.53 13.91 9.81
C ALA A 126 0.95 13.33 11.19
N ARG A 127 0.75 12.03 11.44
CA ARG A 127 1.24 11.37 12.65
C ARG A 127 2.75 11.17 12.61
N ILE A 128 3.29 10.77 11.46
CA ILE A 128 4.73 10.57 11.26
C ILE A 128 5.47 11.89 11.47
N TRP A 129 5.03 12.98 10.84
CA TRP A 129 5.67 14.28 10.96
C TRP A 129 5.58 14.86 12.38
N ARG A 130 4.44 14.70 13.06
CA ARG A 130 4.32 15.10 14.47
C ARG A 130 5.18 14.28 15.43
N HIS A 131 5.59 13.07 15.04
CA HIS A 131 6.50 12.24 15.82
C HIS A 131 7.96 12.62 15.55
N ASP A 132 8.29 12.97 14.31
CA ASP A 132 9.62 13.43 13.89
C ASP A 132 9.98 14.78 14.56
N ASP A 133 9.02 15.70 14.66
CA ASP A 133 9.19 17.00 15.36
C ASP A 133 9.45 16.88 16.88
N ARG A 134 9.24 15.70 17.49
CA ARG A 134 9.40 15.48 18.93
C ARG A 134 10.73 14.84 19.32
N VAL A 135 11.57 14.47 18.36
CA VAL A 135 12.91 13.94 18.64
C VAL A 135 13.91 15.10 18.59
N PRO A 136 14.46 15.56 19.73
CA PRO A 136 15.47 16.62 19.70
C PRO A 136 16.71 16.11 18.97
N LYS A 137 17.14 16.84 17.93
CA LYS A 137 18.40 16.60 17.24
C LYS A 137 19.53 16.75 18.26
N THR A 138 20.11 15.65 18.69
CA THR A 138 21.36 15.65 19.45
C THR A 138 22.44 16.28 18.57
N GLN A 139 22.92 17.46 18.99
CA GLN A 139 24.11 18.10 18.43
C GLN A 139 25.35 17.28 18.81
N ASN A 140 26.15 16.93 17.80
CA ASN A 140 27.58 16.60 17.95
C ASN A 140 28.40 17.86 17.69
#